data_AF-A0A9D8RTQ1-F1
#
_entry.id   AF-A0A9D8RTQ1-F1
#
_cell.length_a   1.000
_cell.length_b   1.000
_cell.length_c   1.000
_cell.angle_alpha   90.00
_cell.angle_beta   90.00
_cell.angle_gamma   90.00
#
_symmetry.space_group_name_H-M   'P 1'
#
loop_
_entity.id
_entity.type
_entity.pdbx_description
1 polymer ?
#
loop_
_entity_poly.entity_id
_entity_poly.type
_entity_poly.pdbx_seq_one_letter_code
_entity_poly.pdbx_strand_id
1 'polypeptide(L)' 'MNKNSITIQQEIQIFCENIKNLRKAHHLSEKEMAKILGIGVERLQSIEKGILPPKLTVRILFHIQKHFHIKPQDMFRKI' A
#
# COMPACT_ATOMS: atom_id res chain seq x y z
N MET A 1 21.89 6.40 -22.00
CA MET A 1 21.87 5.83 -20.64
C MET A 1 20.72 6.47 -19.88
N ASN A 2 19.61 5.75 -19.68
CA ASN A 2 18.42 6.30 -19.01
C ASN A 2 18.60 6.14 -17.50
N LYS A 3 18.63 7.26 -16.75
CA LYS A 3 19.11 7.31 -15.36
C LYS A 3 18.05 7.00 -14.28
N ASN A 4 16.82 6.61 -14.60
CA ASN A 4 15.72 6.51 -13.62
C ASN A 4 14.93 5.19 -13.66
N SER A 5 15.58 4.03 -13.75
CA SER A 5 14.86 2.75 -13.63
C SER A 5 14.67 2.39 -12.15
N ILE A 6 13.48 2.60 -11.61
CA ILE A 6 13.09 2.08 -10.28
C ILE A 6 13.11 0.54 -10.36
N THR A 7 13.67 -0.11 -9.33
CA THR A 7 13.67 -1.57 -9.24
C THR A 7 12.36 -2.09 -8.66
N ILE A 8 11.99 -3.34 -8.96
CA ILE A 8 10.80 -4.00 -8.37
C ILE A 8 10.82 -3.91 -6.82
N GLN A 9 12.00 -4.07 -6.22
CA GLN A 9 12.14 -3.97 -4.76
C GLN A 9 11.79 -2.56 -4.25
N GLN A 10 12.17 -1.53 -4.98
CA GLN A 10 11.82 -0.14 -4.66
C GLN A 10 10.32 0.11 -4.86
N GLU A 11 9.70 -0.42 -5.91
CA GLU A 11 8.24 -0.33 -6.11
C GLU A 11 7.46 -0.96 -4.96
N ILE A 12 7.88 -2.15 -4.50
CA ILE A 12 7.28 -2.81 -3.34
C ILE A 12 7.42 -1.95 -2.08
N GLN A 13 8.60 -1.38 -1.87
CA GLN A 13 8.84 -0.53 -0.70
C GLN A 13 7.96 0.73 -0.72
N ILE A 14 7.86 1.39 -1.88
CA ILE A 14 7.01 2.56 -2.08
C ILE A 14 5.54 2.21 -1.82
N PHE A 15 5.05 1.10 -2.38
CA PHE A 15 3.69 0.62 -2.15
C PHE A 15 3.38 0.41 -0.67
N CYS A 16 4.26 -0.30 0.03
CA CYS A 16 4.14 -0.59 1.46
C CYS A 16 4.17 0.68 2.33
N GLU A 17 5.07 1.60 2.02
CA GLU A 17 5.19 2.88 2.72
C GLU A 17 3.96 3.77 2.48
N ASN A 18 3.47 3.83 1.25
CA ASN A 18 2.26 4.58 0.90
C ASN A 18 1.03 4.08 1.65
N ILE A 19 0.86 2.76 1.84
CA ILE A 19 -0.23 2.21 2.66
C ILE A 19 -0.14 2.72 4.11
N LYS A 20 1.06 2.70 4.69
CA LYS A 20 1.30 3.20 6.05
C LYS A 20 1.02 4.69 6.16
N ASN A 21 1.45 5.46 5.16
CA ASN A 21 1.25 6.92 5.11
C ASN A 21 -0.24 7.26 5.00
N LEU A 22 -0.98 6.57 4.14
CA LEU A 22 -2.43 6.74 4.02
C LEU A 22 -3.14 6.47 5.34
N ARG A 23 -2.81 5.36 6.02
CA ARG A 23 -3.40 5.05 7.32
C ARG A 23 -3.17 6.18 8.32
N LYS A 24 -1.94 6.65 8.44
CA LYS A 24 -1.56 7.69 9.40
C LYS A 24 -2.17 9.06 9.08
N ALA A 25 -2.15 9.46 7.80
CA ALA A 25 -2.69 10.73 7.33
C ALA A 25 -4.20 10.84 7.54
N HIS A 26 -4.91 9.71 7.48
CA HIS A 26 -6.35 9.64 7.73
C HIS A 26 -6.69 9.25 9.18
N HIS A 27 -5.70 9.21 10.10
CA HIS A 27 -5.88 8.87 11.51
C HIS A 27 -6.58 7.52 11.77
N LEU A 28 -6.39 6.55 10.88
CA LEU A 28 -7.01 5.24 10.97
C LEU A 28 -6.22 4.32 11.89
N SER A 29 -6.93 3.56 12.73
CA SER A 29 -6.36 2.40 13.41
C SER A 29 -5.98 1.31 12.40
N GLU A 30 -5.10 0.39 12.80
CA GLU A 30 -4.74 -0.76 11.97
C GLU A 30 -5.96 -1.63 11.63
N LYS A 31 -6.92 -1.75 12.56
CA LYS A 31 -8.15 -2.51 12.36
C LYS A 31 -9.06 -1.86 11.33
N GLU A 32 -9.21 -0.54 11.37
CA GLU A 32 -10.02 0.20 10.39
C GLU A 32 -9.39 0.13 9.00
N MET A 33 -8.08 0.36 8.90
CA MET A 33 -7.38 0.27 7.63
C MET A 33 -7.43 -1.15 7.05
N ALA A 34 -7.19 -2.19 7.85
CA ALA A 34 -7.29 -3.57 7.40
C ALA A 34 -8.70 -3.90 6.88
N LYS A 35 -9.75 -3.40 7.56
CA LYS A 35 -11.14 -3.51 7.11
C LYS A 35 -11.38 -2.81 5.77
N ILE A 36 -10.89 -1.57 5.61
CA ILE A 36 -10.98 -0.81 4.34
C ILE A 36 -10.31 -1.58 3.20
N LEU A 37 -9.11 -2.11 3.45
CA LEU A 37 -8.32 -2.84 2.46
C LEU A 37 -8.81 -4.27 2.21
N GLY A 38 -9.74 -4.79 3.03
CA GLY A 38 -10.25 -6.15 2.92
C GLY A 38 -9.19 -7.22 3.24
N ILE A 39 -8.29 -6.94 4.19
CA ILE A 39 -7.23 -7.85 4.64
C ILE A 39 -7.25 -8.02 6.17
N GLY A 40 -6.50 -9.01 6.68
CA GLY A 40 -6.29 -9.15 8.12
C GLY A 40 -5.28 -8.12 8.67
N VAL A 41 -5.40 -7.78 9.96
CA VAL A 41 -4.51 -6.82 10.64
C VAL A 41 -3.05 -7.25 10.57
N GLU A 42 -2.75 -8.55 10.76
CA GLU A 42 -1.38 -9.07 10.64
C GLU A 42 -0.78 -8.82 9.26
N ARG A 43 -1.58 -8.96 8.19
CA ARG A 43 -1.12 -8.68 6.82
C ARG A 43 -0.84 -7.19 6.62
N LEU A 44 -1.69 -6.32 7.18
CA LEU A 44 -1.43 -4.88 7.18
C LEU A 44 -0.11 -4.57 7.90
N GLN A 45 0.13 -5.16 9.08
CA GLN A 45 1.37 -4.96 9.83
C GLN A 45 2.60 -5.43 9.05
N SER A 46 2.53 -6.56 8.33
CA SER A 46 3.60 -6.99 7.43
C SER A 46 3.86 -5.96 6.33
N ILE A 47 2.79 -5.49 5.66
CA ILE A 47 2.88 -4.46 4.62
C ILE A 47 3.54 -3.20 5.17
N GLU A 48 3.12 -2.69 6.33
CA GLU A 48 3.68 -1.47 6.91
C GLU A 48 5.12 -1.60 7.43
N LYS A 49 5.63 -2.83 7.51
CA LYS A 49 7.03 -3.18 7.74
C LYS A 49 7.84 -3.34 6.45
N GLY A 50 7.22 -3.13 5.28
CA GLY A 50 7.86 -3.30 3.96
C GLY A 50 7.77 -4.72 3.40
N ILE A 51 7.01 -5.62 4.04
CA ILE A 51 6.95 -7.04 3.67
C ILE A 51 5.65 -7.30 2.90
N LEU A 52 5.77 -7.57 1.60
CA LEU A 52 4.63 -7.91 0.75
C LEU A 52 4.16 -9.35 1.01
N PRO A 53 2.92 -9.59 1.48
CA PRO A 53 2.45 -10.94 1.74
C PRO A 53 2.31 -11.76 0.44
N PRO A 54 2.66 -13.05 0.41
CA PRO A 54 2.66 -13.87 -0.80
C PRO A 54 1.28 -14.09 -1.43
N LYS A 55 0.20 -13.84 -0.67
CA LYS A 55 -1.20 -13.96 -1.12
C LYS A 55 -1.91 -12.61 -1.14
N LEU A 56 -1.18 -11.51 -1.34
CA LEU A 56 -1.78 -10.20 -1.55
C LEU A 56 -2.40 -10.14 -2.94
N THR A 57 -3.68 -9.77 -3.01
CA THR A 57 -4.40 -9.69 -4.29
C THR A 57 -4.46 -8.25 -4.77
N VAL A 58 -4.57 -8.06 -6.09
CA VAL A 58 -4.74 -6.73 -6.73
C VAL A 58 -5.98 -5.97 -6.22
N ARG A 59 -6.95 -6.65 -5.59
CA ARG A 59 -8.15 -6.02 -5.01
C ARG A 59 -7.82 -4.90 -4.02
N ILE A 60 -6.68 -4.98 -3.34
CA ILE A 60 -6.23 -3.93 -2.42
C ILE A 60 -6.11 -2.57 -3.10
N LEU A 61 -5.63 -2.53 -4.36
CA LEU A 61 -5.49 -1.29 -5.13
C LEU A 61 -6.84 -0.67 -5.45
N PHE A 62 -7.85 -1.48 -5.75
CA PHE A 62 -9.20 -1.00 -6.01
C PHE A 62 -9.91 -0.54 -4.73
N HIS A 63 -9.64 -1.18 -3.58
CA HIS A 63 -10.12 -0.68 -2.29
C HIS A 63 -9.50 0.67 -1.95
N ILE A 64 -8.19 0.83 -2.19
CA ILE A 64 -7.50 2.12 -2.01
C ILE A 64 -8.12 3.18 -2.92
N GLN A 65 -8.32 2.90 -4.20
CA GLN A 65 -8.95 3.83 -5.13
C GLN A 65 -10.36 4.22 -4.68
N LYS A 66 -11.16 3.25 -4.25
CA LYS A 66 -12.54 3.50 -3.82
C LYS A 66 -12.62 4.37 -2.56
N HIS A 67 -11.70 4.19 -1.62
CA HIS A 67 -11.77 4.86 -0.31
C HIS A 67 -10.97 6.17 -0.25
N PHE A 68 -9.79 6.20 -0.87
CA PHE A 68 -8.87 7.34 -0.83
C PHE A 68 -8.84 8.14 -2.14
N HIS A 69 -9.56 7.70 -3.18
CA HIS A 69 -9.58 8.33 -4.50
C HIS A 69 -8.20 8.39 -5.21
N ILE A 70 -7.31 7.45 -4.85
CA ILE A 70 -5.96 7.34 -5.42
C ILE A 70 -5.95 6.29 -6.53
N LYS A 71 -5.41 6.63 -7.71
CA LYS A 71 -5.37 5.67 -8.82
C LYS A 71 -4.32 4.58 -8.53
N PRO A 72 -4.53 3.33 -8.98
CA PRO A 72 -3.59 2.23 -8.74
C PRO A 72 -2.14 2.54 -9.10
N GLN A 73 -1.89 3.22 -10.24
CA GLN A 73 -0.53 3.59 -10.64
C GLN A 73 0.17 4.54 -9.65
N ASP A 74 -0.61 5.32 -8.89
CA ASP A 74 -0.06 6.32 -7.97
C ASP A 74 0.51 5.69 -6.71
N MET A 75 0.13 4.45 -6.41
CA MET A 75 0.65 3.69 -5.28
C MET A 75 2.12 3.27 -5.44
N PHE A 76 2.70 3.44 -6.63
CA PHE A 76 4.09 3.08 -6.94
C PHE A 76 5.00 4.31 -7.13
N ARG A 77 4.50 5.49 -6.73
CA ARG A 77 5.26 6.75 -6.57
C ARG A 77 5.06 7.28 -5.15
N LYS A 78 6.00 8.05 -4.62
CA LYS A 78 5.83 8.67 -3.29
C LYS A 78 4.65 9.65 -3.33
N ILE A 79 3.68 9.44 -2.45
CA ILE A 79 2.48 10.28 -2.26
C ILE A 79 2.58 11.11 -0.98
#